data_AF-A0AA41FGW7-F1
#
_entry.id   AF-A0AA41FGW7-F1
#
_cell.length_a   1.000
_cell.length_b   1.000
_cell.length_c   1.000
_cell.angle_alpha   90.00
_cell.angle_beta   90.00
_cell.angle_gamma   90.00
#
_symmetry.space_group_name_H-M   'P 1'
#
loop_
_entity.id
_entity.type
_entity.pdbx_description
1 polymer ?
#
loop_
_entity_poly.entity_id
_entity_poly.type
_entity_poly.pdbx_seq_one_letter_code
_entity_poly.pdbx_strand_id
1 'polypeptide(L)'
;MFKKFAVAVMAAAMVAGSAMTAFASNLTGPFFYFNAGLTTQAPSHAQQCVSKVVTSDNGDGTTNIVVHVVTVENEGVVGEITQMTVAGVSVPADNDMIIFEKVSNALIADNGALNVGVTLSYGGHETDLASLYLNVGTED
;
A
#
# COMPACT_ATOMS: atom_id res chain seq x y z
N MET A 1 -8.65 -31.61 -20.22
CA MET A 1 -8.68 -30.21 -20.69
C MET A 1 -8.44 -29.31 -19.49
N PHE A 2 -7.18 -29.09 -19.11
CA PHE A 2 -6.78 -28.26 -17.97
C PHE A 2 -5.49 -27.56 -18.34
N LYS A 3 -5.52 -26.22 -18.44
CA LYS A 3 -4.41 -25.24 -18.40
C LYS A 3 -4.80 -23.99 -19.19
N LYS A 4 -5.60 -23.11 -18.58
CA LYS A 4 -5.76 -21.73 -19.07
C LYS A 4 -5.74 -20.67 -17.95
N PHE A 5 -5.77 -21.06 -16.68
CA PHE A 5 -5.80 -20.10 -15.56
C PHE A 5 -4.43 -19.55 -15.14
N ALA A 6 -3.33 -20.27 -15.37
CA ALA A 6 -2.00 -19.83 -14.92
C ALA A 6 -1.40 -18.67 -15.74
N VAL A 7 -1.83 -18.51 -17.00
CA VAL A 7 -1.25 -17.51 -17.92
C VAL A 7 -1.77 -16.09 -17.64
N ALA A 8 -3.00 -15.96 -17.14
CA ALA A 8 -3.58 -14.65 -16.82
C ALA A 8 -2.90 -13.99 -15.61
N VAL A 9 -2.55 -14.78 -14.59
CA VAL A 9 -1.88 -14.28 -13.37
C VAL A 9 -0.45 -13.82 -13.67
N MET A 10 0.29 -14.55 -14.52
CA MET A 10 1.63 -14.14 -14.94
C MET A 10 1.62 -12.90 -15.83
N ALA A 11 0.60 -12.73 -16.69
CA ALA A 11 0.48 -11.54 -17.53
C ALA A 11 0.14 -10.28 -16.72
N ALA A 12 -0.76 -10.38 -15.73
CA ALA A 12 -1.04 -9.26 -14.82
C ALA A 12 0.20 -8.87 -13.99
N ALA A 13 0.95 -9.86 -13.50
CA ALA A 13 2.21 -9.62 -12.77
C ALA A 13 3.31 -9.01 -13.66
N MET A 14 3.38 -9.37 -14.95
CA MET A 14 4.35 -8.81 -15.91
C MET A 14 3.94 -7.42 -16.44
N VAL A 15 2.65 -7.15 -16.62
CA VAL A 15 2.15 -5.83 -17.03
C VAL A 15 2.26 -4.83 -15.86
N ALA A 16 1.96 -5.27 -14.62
CA ALA A 16 2.35 -4.53 -13.43
C ALA A 16 3.88 -4.32 -13.41
N GLY A 17 4.67 -5.37 -13.64
CA GLY A 17 6.14 -5.32 -13.80
C GLY A 17 6.68 -4.22 -14.72
N SER A 18 5.98 -3.92 -15.81
CA SER A 18 6.47 -3.06 -16.90
C SER A 18 6.05 -1.59 -16.74
N ALA A 19 4.82 -1.36 -16.24
CA ALA A 19 4.27 -0.02 -16.02
C ALA A 19 4.95 0.75 -14.86
N MET A 20 5.74 0.04 -14.04
CA MET A 20 6.36 0.53 -12.81
C MET A 20 7.77 1.12 -13.00
N THR A 21 8.26 1.25 -14.23
CA THR A 21 9.69 1.53 -14.55
C THR A 21 10.01 3.01 -14.76
N ALA A 22 9.04 3.83 -15.12
CA ALA A 22 9.23 5.28 -15.09
C ALA A 22 8.79 5.77 -13.71
N PHE A 23 9.28 6.91 -13.23
CA PHE A 23 8.87 7.59 -11.99
C PHE A 23 9.82 7.25 -10.82
N ALA A 24 11.02 7.81 -10.90
CA ALA A 24 11.83 8.14 -9.73
C ALA A 24 11.78 9.66 -9.59
N SER A 25 11.31 10.20 -8.47
CA SER A 25 12.20 10.80 -7.48
C SER A 25 11.34 11.57 -6.49
N ASN A 26 11.77 11.56 -5.23
CA ASN A 26 11.34 12.41 -4.13
C ASN A 26 10.15 11.89 -3.31
N LEU A 27 10.40 10.98 -2.36
CA LEU A 27 9.50 10.75 -1.21
C LEU A 27 10.25 10.20 0.02
N THR A 28 9.72 10.56 1.18
CA THR A 28 10.17 10.36 2.56
C THR A 28 10.13 8.89 3.00
N GLY A 29 11.08 8.10 2.52
CA GLY A 29 11.33 6.73 2.99
C GLY A 29 10.43 5.65 2.37
N PRO A 30 10.71 4.35 2.61
CA PRO A 30 9.91 3.26 2.09
C PRO A 30 8.74 2.93 3.06
N PHE A 31 7.52 3.00 2.54
CA PHE A 31 6.28 2.73 3.26
C PHE A 31 5.80 1.29 3.10
N PHE A 32 5.81 0.75 1.88
CA PHE A 32 5.33 -0.62 1.60
C PHE A 32 6.45 -1.63 1.45
N TYR A 33 6.22 -2.84 1.93
CA TYR A 33 7.16 -3.96 1.89
C TYR A 33 6.42 -5.26 1.52
N PHE A 34 7.12 -6.18 0.86
CA PHE A 34 6.60 -7.52 0.57
C PHE A 34 6.78 -8.51 1.72
N ASN A 35 7.45 -8.11 2.81
CA ASN A 35 7.66 -8.97 3.97
C ASN A 35 7.51 -8.22 5.29
N ALA A 36 7.11 -8.97 6.32
CA ALA A 36 6.91 -8.47 7.69
C ALA A 36 8.20 -7.95 8.36
N GLY A 37 9.37 -8.37 7.87
CA GLY A 37 10.66 -7.89 8.36
C GLY A 37 11.05 -6.50 7.85
N LEU A 38 10.23 -5.89 6.97
CA LEU A 38 10.50 -4.60 6.33
C LEU A 38 11.85 -4.56 5.58
N THR A 39 12.24 -5.68 4.98
CA THR A 39 13.55 -5.81 4.29
C THR A 39 13.45 -5.80 2.76
N THR A 40 12.27 -6.10 2.21
CA THR A 40 12.03 -6.11 0.75
C THR A 40 10.97 -5.07 0.44
N GLN A 41 11.41 -3.91 -0.03
CA GLN A 41 10.54 -2.79 -0.37
C GLN A 41 9.64 -3.14 -1.55
N ALA A 42 8.40 -2.67 -1.51
CA ALA A 42 7.55 -2.62 -2.69
C ALA A 42 8.16 -1.65 -3.72
N PRO A 43 7.85 -1.78 -5.01
CA PRO A 43 8.54 -0.99 -6.03
C PRO A 43 8.16 0.49 -5.93
N SER A 44 9.03 1.37 -6.43
CA SER A 44 9.03 2.83 -6.14
C SER A 44 7.72 3.53 -6.43
N HIS A 45 7.01 3.14 -7.49
CA HIS A 45 5.70 3.71 -7.84
C HIS A 45 4.65 3.52 -6.72
N ALA A 46 4.61 2.36 -6.06
CA ALA A 46 3.69 2.12 -4.94
C ALA A 46 4.09 2.95 -3.71
N GLN A 47 5.39 3.21 -3.53
CA GLN A 47 5.89 4.12 -2.50
C GLN A 47 5.45 5.55 -2.78
N GLN A 48 5.43 5.95 -4.06
CA GLN A 48 5.11 7.32 -4.45
C GLN A 48 3.66 7.72 -4.24
N CYS A 49 2.76 6.73 -4.21
CA CYS A 49 1.35 6.97 -3.91
C CYS A 49 1.08 7.23 -2.42
N VAL A 50 2.09 7.15 -1.55
CA VAL A 50 1.99 7.47 -0.12
C VAL A 50 2.94 8.61 0.21
N SER A 51 2.42 9.69 0.77
CA SER A 51 3.25 10.82 1.21
C SER A 51 3.70 10.70 2.65
N LYS A 52 2.85 10.16 3.52
CA LYS A 52 3.10 10.09 4.95
C LYS A 52 2.21 9.05 5.60
N VAL A 53 2.72 8.41 6.64
CA VAL A 53 1.91 7.63 7.58
C VAL A 53 1.99 8.30 8.95
N VAL A 54 0.85 8.52 9.60
CA VAL A 54 0.74 9.10 10.94
C VAL A 54 0.02 8.11 11.84
N THR A 55 0.61 7.80 12.98
CA THR A 55 0.02 6.95 14.00
C THR A 55 -0.26 7.75 15.27
N SER A 56 -1.35 7.41 15.97
CA SER A 56 -1.69 7.96 17.28
C SER A 56 -2.16 6.83 18.18
N ASP A 57 -1.39 6.52 19.24
CA ASP A 57 -1.79 5.55 20.26
C ASP A 57 -2.97 6.12 21.08
N ASN A 58 -4.01 5.31 21.26
CA ASN A 58 -5.19 5.67 22.03
C ASN A 58 -5.06 5.30 23.53
N GLY A 59 -4.01 4.56 23.92
CA GLY A 59 -3.77 4.13 25.30
C GLY A 59 -4.69 2.99 25.79
N ASP A 60 -5.53 2.43 24.90
CA ASP A 60 -6.45 1.31 25.17
C ASP A 60 -6.04 0.02 24.43
N GLY A 61 -4.80 -0.05 23.94
CA GLY A 61 -4.31 -1.15 23.12
C GLY A 61 -4.70 -1.04 21.65
N THR A 62 -5.14 0.13 21.21
CA THR A 62 -5.40 0.45 19.80
C THR A 62 -4.66 1.69 19.33
N THR A 63 -4.41 1.77 18.02
CA THR A 63 -3.72 2.86 17.35
C THR A 63 -4.58 3.36 16.19
N ASN A 64 -4.72 4.68 16.05
CA ASN A 64 -5.27 5.28 14.84
C ASN A 64 -4.15 5.41 13.82
N ILE A 65 -4.44 5.06 12.56
CA ILE A 65 -3.47 5.08 11.47
C ILE A 65 -4.05 5.93 10.34
N VAL A 66 -3.36 7.00 9.99
CA VAL A 66 -3.70 7.88 8.88
C VAL A 66 -2.63 7.73 7.81
N VAL A 67 -3.01 7.20 6.65
CA VAL A 67 -2.15 7.10 5.48
C VAL A 67 -2.51 8.25 4.55
N HIS A 68 -1.59 9.20 4.38
CA HIS A 68 -1.72 10.25 3.40
C HIS A 68 -1.29 9.71 2.05
N VAL A 69 -2.22 9.69 1.10
CA VAL A 69 -2.01 9.20 -0.26
C VAL A 69 -1.92 10.35 -1.25
N VAL A 70 -1.27 10.12 -2.38
CA VAL A 70 -1.11 11.14 -3.43
C VAL A 70 -1.34 10.48 -4.78
N THR A 71 -2.07 11.17 -5.65
CA THR A 71 -2.20 10.79 -7.05
C THR A 71 -0.88 11.09 -7.78
N VAL A 72 -0.31 10.08 -8.40
CA VAL A 72 0.92 10.18 -9.19
C VAL A 72 0.57 10.10 -10.66
N GLU A 73 0.76 11.20 -11.40
CA GLU A 73 0.64 11.19 -12.85
C GLU A 73 2.01 11.14 -13.48
N ASN A 74 2.25 10.19 -14.37
CA ASN A 74 3.41 10.28 -15.24
C ASN A 74 3.24 9.53 -16.57
N GLU A 75 3.88 10.09 -17.61
CA GLU A 75 3.64 9.80 -19.02
C GLU A 75 2.15 9.81 -19.43
N GLY A 76 1.34 10.63 -18.76
CA GLY A 76 -0.12 10.74 -18.99
C GLY A 76 -0.93 9.60 -18.38
N VAL A 77 -0.32 8.73 -17.58
CA VAL A 77 -1.01 7.70 -16.82
C VAL A 77 -1.09 8.10 -15.35
N VAL A 78 -2.31 8.13 -14.84
CA VAL A 78 -2.62 8.46 -13.46
C VAL A 78 -2.64 7.17 -12.62
N GLY A 79 -1.84 7.15 -11.56
CA GLY A 79 -1.79 6.11 -10.53
C GLY A 79 -2.24 6.65 -9.18
N GLU A 80 -3.14 5.94 -8.52
CA GLU A 80 -3.63 6.32 -7.18
C GLU A 80 -3.96 5.08 -6.33
N ILE A 81 -3.93 5.23 -5.01
CA ILE A 81 -4.48 4.24 -4.09
C ILE A 81 -5.95 4.61 -3.85
N THR A 82 -6.88 3.74 -4.24
CA THR A 82 -8.31 3.98 -4.07
C THR A 82 -8.85 3.40 -2.77
N GLN A 83 -8.20 2.36 -2.25
CA GLN A 83 -8.62 1.66 -1.05
C GLN A 83 -7.44 0.95 -0.38
N MET A 84 -7.50 0.81 0.93
CA MET A 84 -6.65 -0.13 1.66
C MET A 84 -7.48 -1.05 2.55
N THR A 85 -6.94 -2.21 2.85
CA THR A 85 -7.58 -3.21 3.70
C THR A 85 -6.67 -3.61 4.86
N VAL A 86 -7.17 -3.54 6.08
CA VAL A 86 -6.48 -4.01 7.30
C VAL A 86 -7.39 -5.01 8.01
N ALA A 87 -6.89 -6.21 8.30
CA ALA A 87 -7.65 -7.27 8.99
C ALA A 87 -9.04 -7.55 8.39
N GLY A 88 -9.18 -7.45 7.06
CA GLY A 88 -10.43 -7.66 6.33
C GLY A 88 -11.37 -6.45 6.30
N VAL A 89 -11.00 -5.34 6.93
CA VAL A 89 -11.74 -4.07 6.86
C VAL A 89 -11.14 -3.21 5.76
N SER A 90 -11.93 -2.93 4.73
CA SER A 90 -11.55 -2.04 3.63
C SER A 90 -12.00 -0.60 3.91
N VAL A 91 -11.07 0.34 3.75
CA VAL A 91 -11.31 1.77 3.88
C VAL A 91 -10.91 2.45 2.56
N PRO A 92 -11.83 3.19 1.92
CA PRO A 92 -11.53 3.93 0.70
C PRO A 92 -10.67 5.16 1.00
N ALA A 93 -9.96 5.65 -0.01
CA ALA A 93 -9.33 6.96 0.03
C ALA A 93 -10.40 8.06 0.01
N ASP A 94 -10.28 9.01 0.93
CA ASP A 94 -11.11 10.20 1.06
C ASP A 94 -10.21 11.42 1.24
N ASN A 95 -10.31 12.39 0.33
CA ASN A 95 -9.54 13.65 0.35
C ASN A 95 -8.04 13.43 0.67
N ASP A 96 -7.36 12.62 -0.14
CA ASP A 96 -5.92 12.31 -0.02
C ASP A 96 -5.53 11.53 1.25
N MET A 97 -6.49 10.92 1.94
CA MET A 97 -6.25 10.18 3.18
C MET A 97 -6.99 8.85 3.22
N ILE A 98 -6.40 7.87 3.90
CA ILE A 98 -7.05 6.63 4.30
C ILE A 98 -6.89 6.50 5.81
N ILE A 99 -8.02 6.44 6.51
CA ILE A 99 -8.05 6.54 7.98
C ILE A 99 -8.56 5.22 8.55
N PHE A 100 -7.69 4.53 9.29
CA PHE A 100 -8.07 3.39 10.12
C PHE A 100 -8.10 3.81 11.58
N GLU A 101 -9.31 3.87 12.14
CA GLU A 101 -9.49 4.16 13.57
C GLU A 101 -9.40 2.87 14.39
N LYS A 102 -8.80 2.97 15.57
CA LYS A 102 -8.75 1.89 16.58
C LYS A 102 -8.23 0.55 16.04
N VAL A 103 -7.16 0.57 15.25
CA VAL A 103 -6.48 -0.64 14.82
C VAL A 103 -5.88 -1.31 16.05
N SER A 104 -6.18 -2.60 16.27
CA SER A 104 -5.62 -3.34 17.40
C SER A 104 -4.10 -3.39 17.30
N ASN A 105 -3.41 -3.03 18.40
CA ASN A 105 -1.94 -3.08 18.44
C ASN A 105 -1.41 -4.51 18.22
N ALA A 106 -2.21 -5.55 18.46
CA ALA A 106 -1.85 -6.94 18.17
C ALA A 106 -1.70 -7.25 16.65
N LEU A 107 -2.20 -6.37 15.77
CA LEU A 107 -2.03 -6.46 14.32
C LEU A 107 -0.75 -5.79 13.84
N ILE A 108 -0.15 -4.92 14.68
CA ILE A 108 1.09 -4.20 14.39
C ILE A 108 2.22 -5.01 15.02
N ALA A 109 3.15 -5.48 14.20
CA ALA A 109 4.32 -6.18 14.71
C ALA A 109 5.23 -5.23 15.50
N ASP A 110 6.07 -5.78 16.39
CA ASP A 110 6.98 -4.99 17.25
C ASP A 110 7.93 -4.07 16.46
N ASN A 111 8.20 -4.40 15.19
CA ASN A 111 9.00 -3.58 14.28
C ASN A 111 8.19 -2.56 13.47
N GLY A 112 6.92 -2.34 13.81
CA GLY A 112 6.01 -1.42 13.13
C GLY A 112 5.41 -1.95 11.83
N ALA A 113 5.57 -3.24 11.51
CA ALA A 113 4.99 -3.80 10.29
C ALA A 113 3.49 -4.13 10.47
N LEU A 114 2.65 -3.58 9.61
CA LEU A 114 1.22 -3.87 9.54
C LEU A 114 0.87 -4.54 8.22
N ASN A 115 0.22 -5.71 8.24
CA ASN A 115 -0.23 -6.36 7.02
C ASN A 115 -1.44 -5.62 6.42
N VAL A 116 -1.32 -5.26 5.14
CA VAL A 116 -2.31 -4.49 4.40
C VAL A 116 -2.58 -5.09 3.02
N GLY A 117 -3.83 -4.94 2.57
CA GLY A 117 -4.20 -4.97 1.16
C GLY A 117 -4.26 -3.54 0.60
N VAL A 118 -3.93 -3.36 -0.66
CA VAL A 118 -3.99 -2.07 -1.35
C VAL A 118 -4.68 -2.25 -2.69
N THR A 119 -5.71 -1.47 -2.96
CA THR A 119 -6.33 -1.35 -4.29
C THR A 119 -5.73 -0.13 -4.97
N LEU A 120 -5.11 -0.35 -6.12
CA LEU A 120 -4.52 0.67 -6.96
C LEU A 120 -5.40 0.89 -8.18
N SER A 121 -5.60 2.14 -8.58
CA SER A 121 -6.11 2.50 -9.90
C SER A 121 -4.95 3.00 -10.74
N TYR A 122 -4.75 2.40 -11.93
CA TYR A 122 -3.73 2.80 -12.89
C TYR A 122 -4.36 2.96 -14.27
N GLY A 123 -4.41 4.21 -14.77
CA GLY A 123 -5.05 4.51 -16.05
C GLY A 123 -6.53 4.13 -16.11
N GLY A 124 -7.23 4.17 -14.96
CA GLY A 124 -8.64 3.76 -14.83
C GLY A 124 -8.85 2.24 -14.66
N HIS A 125 -7.78 1.45 -14.54
CA HIS A 125 -7.85 0.03 -14.25
C HIS A 125 -7.49 -0.26 -12.79
N GLU A 126 -8.40 -0.91 -12.08
CA GLU A 126 -8.16 -1.31 -10.69
C GLU A 126 -7.36 -2.62 -10.60
N THR A 127 -6.45 -2.68 -9.64
CA THR A 127 -5.67 -3.87 -9.30
C THR A 127 -5.55 -3.99 -7.79
N ASP A 128 -5.93 -5.14 -7.26
CA ASP A 128 -5.78 -5.47 -5.85
C ASP A 128 -4.42 -6.14 -5.58
N LEU A 129 -3.64 -5.52 -4.70
CA LEU A 129 -2.43 -6.09 -4.14
C LEU A 129 -2.72 -6.56 -2.72
N ALA A 130 -2.78 -7.88 -2.54
CA ALA A 130 -2.90 -8.50 -1.23
C ALA A 130 -1.52 -8.83 -0.65
N SER A 131 -1.39 -8.79 0.69
CA SER A 131 -0.19 -9.21 1.43
C SER A 131 1.01 -8.27 1.29
N LEU A 132 0.76 -6.96 1.36
CA LEU A 132 1.81 -5.98 1.58
C LEU A 132 1.95 -5.70 3.08
N TYR A 133 3.08 -5.13 3.47
CA TYR A 133 3.33 -4.67 4.82
C TYR A 133 3.58 -3.17 4.78
N LEU A 134 2.70 -2.40 5.43
CA LEU A 134 2.89 -0.98 5.67
C LEU A 134 3.79 -0.79 6.88
N ASN A 135 4.82 0.04 6.75
CA ASN A 135 5.59 0.53 7.89
C ASN A 135 4.79 1.63 8.58
N VAL A 136 4.27 1.30 9.76
CA VAL A 136 3.59 2.23 10.67
C VAL A 136 4.44 2.50 11.92
N GLY A 137 5.71 2.08 11.90
CA GLY A 137 6.66 2.38 12.95
C GLY A 137 6.85 3.89 13.08
N THR A 138 6.80 4.38 14.30
CA THR A 138 7.15 5.75 14.63
C THR A 138 8.64 5.95 14.34
N GLU A 139 8.98 6.77 13.34
CA GLU A 139 10.26 7.45 13.38
C GLU A 139 10.21 8.41 14.59
N ASP A 140 10.84 8.00 15.69
CA ASP A 140 11.17 8.88 16.82
C ASP A 140 12.05 10.06 16.36
#